data_AF-A0A8J8AXN9-F1
#
_entry.id   AF-A0A8J8AXN9-F1
#
_cell.length_a   1.000
_cell.length_b   1.000
_cell.length_c   1.000
_cell.angle_alpha   90.00
_cell.angle_beta   90.00
_cell.angle_gamma   90.00
#
_symmetry.space_group_name_H-M   'P 1'
#
loop_
_entity.id
_entity.type
_entity.pdbx_description
1 polymer ?
#
loop_
_entity_poly.entity_id
_entity_poly.type
_entity_poly.pdbx_seq_one_letter_code
_entity_poly.pdbx_strand_id
1 'polypeptide(L)'
;MNVRSILVAATLAAGAAGAATSGAHAIAPLPATGDYVDASAWLQTDDDVNAWYDIVFGLRDGFDDICGDTFCEGEYSNIESLRFRCSVDAGSGVLGECVWVFAASNEEVHPARGRILVDARSWRCRLPLAAGTTMDELLAALADDPLYAPLPRGAVTIYDGLGDCL
;
A
#
# COMPACT_ATOMS: atom_id res chain seq x y z
N MET A 1 68.36 25.00 36.16
CA MET A 1 67.56 23.85 36.64
C MET A 1 66.18 23.92 36.00
N ASN A 2 66.00 23.06 34.98
CA ASN A 2 64.80 22.40 34.45
C ASN A 2 63.43 23.07 34.65
N VAL A 3 62.81 23.60 33.59
CA VAL A 3 61.98 22.89 32.57
C VAL A 3 60.68 22.35 33.17
N ARG A 4 59.55 22.91 32.71
CA ARG A 4 58.47 22.18 32.02
C ARG A 4 57.37 23.12 31.52
N SER A 5 57.44 23.43 30.23
CA SER A 5 56.33 23.98 29.45
C SER A 5 55.21 22.95 29.36
N ILE A 6 54.00 23.34 29.74
CA ILE A 6 52.79 22.52 29.61
C ILE A 6 52.18 22.85 28.24
N LEU A 7 52.27 21.89 27.32
CA LEU A 7 51.53 21.91 26.05
C LEU A 7 50.08 21.50 26.33
N VAL A 8 49.14 22.43 26.13
CA VAL A 8 47.70 22.15 26.10
C VAL A 8 47.37 21.66 24.70
N ALA A 9 47.10 20.36 24.56
CA ALA A 9 46.59 19.77 23.32
C ALA A 9 45.08 20.01 23.26
N ALA A 10 44.64 20.93 22.40
CA ALA A 10 43.24 21.12 22.07
C ALA A 10 42.78 20.02 21.10
N THR A 11 42.02 19.05 21.59
CA THR A 11 41.34 18.05 20.74
C THR A 11 40.03 18.63 20.21
N LEU A 12 40.03 19.05 18.95
CA LEU A 12 38.81 19.31 18.18
C LEU A 12 38.13 17.98 17.85
N ALA A 13 37.05 17.66 18.56
CA ALA A 13 36.15 16.59 18.17
C ALA A 13 35.31 17.07 16.97
N ALA A 14 35.67 16.60 15.77
CA ALA A 14 34.84 16.77 14.57
C ALA A 14 33.58 15.92 14.72
N GLY A 15 32.45 16.57 15.01
CA GLY A 15 31.13 15.95 14.97
C GLY A 15 30.75 15.65 13.52
N ALA A 16 30.79 14.38 13.13
CA ALA A 16 30.23 13.94 11.86
C ALA A 16 28.70 13.97 11.96
N ALA A 17 28.08 14.98 11.35
CA ALA A 17 26.64 15.01 11.11
C ALA A 17 26.32 13.93 10.06
N GLY A 18 25.86 12.77 10.52
CA GLY A 18 25.31 11.73 9.66
C GLY A 18 23.97 12.20 9.09
N ALA A 19 23.99 12.72 7.87
CA ALA A 19 22.77 12.94 7.11
C ALA A 19 22.18 11.57 6.75
N ALA A 20 21.07 11.21 7.39
CA ALA A 20 20.27 10.06 6.99
C ALA A 20 19.63 10.39 5.63
N THR A 21 20.22 9.90 4.54
CA THR A 21 19.60 9.95 3.22
C THR A 21 18.46 8.95 3.18
N SER A 22 17.22 9.43 3.31
CA SER A 22 16.03 8.65 2.99
C SER A 22 16.09 8.27 1.51
N GLY A 23 16.48 7.03 1.22
CA GLY A 23 16.54 6.50 -0.14
C GLY A 23 15.14 6.34 -0.71
N ALA A 24 14.71 7.28 -1.54
CA ALA A 24 13.54 7.11 -2.39
C ALA A 24 13.79 5.89 -3.29
N HIS A 25 13.04 4.81 -3.06
CA HIS A 25 13.05 3.65 -3.95
C HIS A 25 12.29 4.02 -5.21
N ALA A 26 13.01 4.54 -6.20
CA ALA A 26 12.47 4.69 -7.55
C ALA A 26 12.34 3.29 -8.17
N ILE A 27 11.11 2.86 -8.44
CA ILE A 27 10.86 1.67 -9.25
C ILE A 27 11.21 2.05 -10.68
N ALA A 28 12.32 1.50 -11.21
CA ALA A 28 12.68 1.72 -12.61
C ALA A 28 11.58 1.14 -13.51
N PRO A 29 11.09 1.87 -14.53
CA PRO A 29 10.12 1.34 -15.47
C PRO A 29 10.68 0.09 -16.14
N LEU A 30 9.97 -1.03 -16.05
CA LEU A 30 10.28 -2.21 -16.86
C LEU A 30 10.04 -1.86 -18.34
N PRO A 31 10.87 -2.37 -19.27
CA PRO A 31 10.57 -2.24 -20.69
C PRO A 31 9.20 -2.88 -20.98
N ALA A 32 8.30 -2.13 -21.63
CA ALA A 32 6.96 -2.60 -21.99
C ALA A 32 7.06 -3.63 -23.13
N THR A 33 7.37 -4.87 -22.78
CA THR A 33 7.40 -6.01 -23.70
C THR A 33 6.21 -6.95 -23.48
N GLY A 34 5.20 -6.53 -22.73
CA GLY A 34 4.01 -7.31 -22.42
C GLY A 34 2.72 -6.52 -22.66
N ASP A 35 1.63 -7.25 -22.85
CA ASP A 35 0.32 -6.72 -23.26
C ASP A 35 -0.53 -6.21 -22.09
N TYR A 36 0.01 -6.16 -20.86
CA TYR A 36 -0.75 -5.72 -19.69
C TYR A 36 -0.70 -4.20 -19.51
N VAL A 37 -1.87 -3.59 -19.32
CA VAL A 37 -2.07 -2.19 -18.99
C VAL A 37 -2.73 -2.05 -17.62
N ASP A 38 -2.72 -0.84 -17.08
CA ASP A 38 -3.55 -0.55 -15.91
C ASP A 38 -5.03 -0.63 -16.27
N ALA A 39 -5.88 -1.06 -15.33
CA ALA A 39 -7.33 -1.03 -15.51
C ALA A 39 -7.83 0.35 -15.98
N SER A 40 -7.35 1.45 -15.39
CA SER A 40 -7.79 2.78 -15.81
C SER A 40 -7.40 3.16 -17.24
N ALA A 41 -6.40 2.48 -17.81
CA ALA A 41 -5.97 2.67 -19.20
C ALA A 41 -6.64 1.68 -20.17
N TRP A 42 -7.25 0.60 -19.66
CA TRP A 42 -7.99 -0.38 -20.46
C TRP A 42 -9.43 0.05 -20.72
N LEU A 43 -10.06 0.73 -19.77
CA LEU A 43 -11.46 1.18 -19.85
C LEU A 43 -11.65 2.19 -21.00
N GLN A 44 -12.72 2.01 -21.77
CA GLN A 44 -12.96 2.79 -23.00
C GLN A 44 -14.17 3.71 -22.92
N THR A 45 -15.15 3.41 -22.06
CA THR A 45 -16.38 4.18 -21.93
C THR A 45 -16.42 4.97 -20.63
N ASP A 46 -17.12 6.09 -20.62
CA ASP A 46 -17.29 6.90 -19.40
C ASP A 46 -18.01 6.11 -18.30
N ASP A 47 -18.96 5.25 -18.67
CA ASP A 47 -19.71 4.41 -17.72
C ASP A 47 -18.76 3.42 -17.01
N ASP A 48 -17.89 2.74 -17.77
CA ASP A 48 -16.92 1.79 -17.19
C ASP A 48 -15.86 2.51 -16.33
N VAL A 49 -15.44 3.71 -16.74
CA VAL A 49 -14.52 4.55 -15.97
C VAL A 49 -15.15 4.97 -14.65
N ASN A 50 -16.41 5.42 -14.66
CA ASN A 50 -17.12 5.78 -13.44
C ASN A 50 -17.31 4.57 -12.52
N ALA A 51 -17.78 3.44 -13.06
CA ALA A 51 -17.94 2.21 -12.29
C ALA A 51 -16.63 1.77 -11.62
N TRP A 52 -15.50 1.85 -12.33
CA TRP A 52 -14.20 1.54 -11.76
C TRP A 52 -13.82 2.46 -10.61
N TYR A 53 -14.04 3.76 -10.75
CA TYR A 53 -13.71 4.70 -9.68
C TYR A 53 -14.66 4.57 -8.49
N ASP A 54 -15.95 4.32 -8.71
CA ASP A 54 -16.92 4.04 -7.66
C ASP A 54 -16.51 2.81 -6.85
N ILE A 55 -16.05 1.74 -7.50
CA ILE A 55 -15.47 0.56 -6.86
C ILE A 55 -14.23 0.93 -6.02
N VAL A 56 -13.28 1.67 -6.60
CA VAL A 56 -12.04 2.07 -5.90
C VAL A 56 -12.36 2.92 -4.66
N PHE A 57 -13.31 3.84 -4.77
CA PHE A 57 -13.76 4.67 -3.65
C PHE A 57 -14.52 3.86 -2.62
N GLY A 58 -15.46 3.00 -3.04
CA GLY A 58 -16.23 2.14 -2.14
C GLY A 58 -15.35 1.14 -1.38
N LEU A 59 -14.28 0.62 -1.99
CA LEU A 59 -13.29 -0.19 -1.29
C LEU A 59 -12.59 0.60 -0.18
N ARG A 60 -12.13 1.82 -0.48
CA ARG A 60 -11.49 2.68 0.52
C ARG A 60 -12.45 2.98 1.67
N ASP A 61 -13.65 3.46 1.35
CA ASP A 61 -14.67 3.84 2.33
C ASP A 61 -15.09 2.64 3.20
N GLY A 62 -15.36 1.50 2.56
CA GLY A 62 -15.69 0.26 3.26
C GLY A 62 -14.55 -0.26 4.15
N PHE A 63 -13.29 -0.05 3.78
CA PHE A 63 -12.18 -0.36 4.68
C PHE A 63 -12.09 0.60 5.87
N ASP A 64 -12.27 1.89 5.62
CA ASP A 64 -12.23 2.92 6.67
C ASP A 64 -13.33 2.63 7.72
N ASP A 65 -14.51 2.16 7.28
CA ASP A 65 -15.64 1.79 8.15
C ASP A 65 -15.36 0.56 9.04
N ILE A 66 -14.64 -0.44 8.53
CA ILE A 66 -14.41 -1.71 9.25
C ILE A 66 -13.08 -1.73 10.01
N CYS A 67 -12.15 -0.81 9.73
CA CYS A 67 -10.81 -0.92 10.30
C CYS A 67 -10.86 -0.88 11.82
N GLY A 68 -11.56 0.11 12.39
CA GLY A 68 -11.63 0.32 13.85
C GLY A 68 -12.05 -0.92 14.63
N ASP A 69 -13.03 -1.67 14.13
CA ASP A 69 -13.65 -2.80 14.84
C ASP A 69 -13.05 -4.17 14.47
N THR A 70 -12.18 -4.23 13.44
CA THR A 70 -11.66 -5.50 12.91
C THR A 70 -10.15 -5.51 12.77
N PHE A 71 -9.59 -4.62 11.96
CA PHE A 71 -8.18 -4.69 11.55
C PHE A 71 -7.25 -3.81 12.41
N CYS A 72 -7.74 -2.65 12.84
CA CYS A 72 -7.01 -1.63 13.59
C CYS A 72 -7.00 -1.89 15.12
N GLU A 73 -7.58 -2.99 15.62
CA GLU A 73 -7.52 -3.33 17.07
C GLU A 73 -6.21 -4.02 17.47
N GLY A 74 -5.36 -4.39 16.49
CA GLY A 74 -4.16 -5.19 16.68
C GLY A 74 -2.88 -4.41 16.99
N GLU A 75 -1.76 -4.90 16.44
CA GLU A 75 -0.42 -4.30 16.60
C GLU A 75 -0.32 -2.88 16.04
N TYR A 76 -1.12 -2.59 15.01
CA TYR A 76 -1.18 -1.28 14.38
C TYR A 76 -2.60 -0.73 14.48
N SER A 77 -2.73 0.45 15.08
CA SER A 77 -4.02 1.14 15.24
C SER A 77 -4.34 2.13 14.14
N ASN A 78 -3.37 2.37 13.25
CA ASN A 78 -3.46 3.33 12.16
C ASN A 78 -3.17 2.65 10.82
N ILE A 79 -4.03 1.72 10.38
CA ILE A 79 -3.92 1.08 9.06
C ILE A 79 -4.69 1.92 8.05
N GLU A 80 -4.03 2.29 6.95
CA GLU A 80 -4.56 3.17 5.91
C GLU A 80 -4.55 2.46 4.55
N SER A 81 -5.67 2.57 3.84
CA SER A 81 -5.79 2.19 2.43
C SER A 81 -4.99 3.17 1.56
N LEU A 82 -4.00 2.66 0.84
CA LEU A 82 -3.19 3.48 -0.06
C LEU A 82 -3.71 3.45 -1.49
N ARG A 83 -3.56 2.31 -2.18
CA ARG A 83 -3.90 2.22 -3.60
C ARG A 83 -4.37 0.84 -3.98
N PHE A 84 -5.50 0.80 -4.68
CA PHE A 84 -5.98 -0.37 -5.42
C PHE A 84 -5.61 -0.22 -6.90
N ARG A 85 -5.07 -1.29 -7.50
CA ARG A 85 -4.71 -1.36 -8.94
C ARG A 85 -4.99 -2.75 -9.48
N CYS A 86 -5.40 -2.82 -10.73
CA CYS A 86 -5.48 -4.07 -11.48
C CYS A 86 -4.66 -3.95 -12.76
N SER A 87 -3.97 -5.02 -13.12
CA SER A 87 -3.38 -5.19 -14.45
C SER A 87 -4.35 -5.96 -15.35
N VAL A 88 -4.51 -5.50 -16.58
CA VAL A 88 -5.45 -6.06 -17.56
C VAL A 88 -4.71 -6.34 -18.86
N ASP A 89 -4.87 -7.54 -19.40
CA ASP A 89 -4.39 -7.87 -20.74
C ASP A 89 -5.13 -7.02 -21.77
N ALA A 90 -4.40 -6.20 -22.53
CA ALA A 90 -4.96 -5.19 -23.42
C ALA A 90 -5.78 -5.77 -24.58
N GLY A 91 -5.47 -7.00 -25.03
CA GLY A 91 -6.16 -7.64 -26.13
C GLY A 91 -7.42 -8.38 -25.70
N SER A 92 -7.40 -9.04 -24.54
CA SER A 92 -8.45 -9.94 -24.08
C SER A 92 -9.32 -9.39 -22.95
N GLY A 93 -8.85 -8.36 -22.23
CA GLY A 93 -9.53 -7.86 -21.03
C GLY A 93 -9.40 -8.76 -19.81
N VAL A 94 -8.61 -9.84 -19.89
CA VAL A 94 -8.37 -10.77 -18.78
C VAL A 94 -7.47 -10.09 -17.74
N LEU A 95 -7.84 -10.19 -16.47
CA LEU A 95 -7.05 -9.68 -15.37
C LEU A 95 -5.77 -10.50 -15.18
N GLY A 96 -4.65 -9.80 -15.01
CA GLY A 96 -3.40 -10.40 -14.56
C GLY A 96 -3.39 -10.57 -13.04
N GLU A 97 -3.44 -9.45 -12.33
CA GLU A 97 -3.63 -9.41 -10.89
C GLU A 97 -4.28 -8.09 -10.46
N CYS A 98 -4.96 -8.12 -9.32
CA CYS A 98 -5.38 -6.91 -8.60
C CYS A 98 -4.68 -6.88 -7.24
N VAL A 99 -4.09 -5.73 -6.91
CA VAL A 99 -3.36 -5.50 -5.67
C VAL A 99 -3.94 -4.30 -4.94
N TRP A 100 -4.22 -4.48 -3.66
CA TRP A 100 -4.53 -3.43 -2.73
C TRP A 100 -3.38 -3.22 -1.75
N VAL A 101 -2.79 -2.04 -1.79
CA VAL A 101 -1.67 -1.68 -0.91
C VAL A 101 -2.21 -0.95 0.31
N PHE A 102 -1.72 -1.36 1.48
CA PHE A 102 -1.98 -0.73 2.77
C PHE A 102 -0.66 -0.32 3.43
N ALA A 103 -0.71 0.71 4.25
CA ALA A 103 0.36 1.04 5.18
C ALA A 103 -0.21 1.25 6.57
N ALA A 104 0.60 0.99 7.59
CA ALA A 104 0.21 1.28 8.94
C ALA A 104 1.37 1.77 9.79
N SER A 105 1.00 2.35 10.92
CA SER A 105 1.94 2.74 11.95
C SER A 105 1.38 2.57 13.35
N ASN A 106 2.31 2.52 14.31
CA ASN A 106 2.03 2.67 15.73
C ASN A 106 3.03 3.67 16.31
N GLU A 107 2.51 4.77 16.87
CA GLU A 107 3.31 5.86 17.41
C GLU A 107 3.28 5.92 18.94
N GLU A 108 4.45 6.07 19.54
CA GLU A 108 4.59 6.28 20.99
C GLU A 108 5.42 7.52 21.31
N VAL A 109 5.00 8.28 22.33
CA VAL A 109 5.78 9.42 22.82
C VAL A 109 6.76 8.96 23.89
N HIS A 110 8.07 9.11 23.62
CA HIS A 110 9.10 8.77 24.59
C HIS A 110 9.07 9.75 25.79
N PRO A 111 8.73 9.29 27.01
CA PRO A 111 8.32 10.17 28.11
C PRO A 111 9.43 11.10 28.60
N ALA A 112 10.69 10.66 28.55
CA ALA A 112 11.80 11.47 29.04
C ALA A 112 12.40 12.44 28.00
N ARG A 113 12.08 12.29 26.71
CA ARG A 113 12.75 13.04 25.63
C ARG A 113 11.79 13.78 24.71
N GLY A 114 10.48 13.50 24.79
CA GLY A 114 9.47 14.09 23.93
C GLY A 114 9.59 13.70 22.45
N ARG A 115 10.41 12.70 22.11
CA ARG A 115 10.50 12.19 20.73
C ARG A 115 9.35 11.23 20.45
N ILE A 116 8.87 11.25 19.22
CA ILE A 116 7.91 10.27 18.70
C ILE A 116 8.71 9.06 18.19
N LEU A 117 8.35 7.87 18.68
CA LEU A 117 8.79 6.58 18.18
C LEU A 117 7.73 6.10 17.19
N VAL A 118 8.13 5.58 16.04
CA VAL A 118 7.22 5.09 15.01
C VAL A 118 7.66 3.68 14.64
N ASP A 119 6.78 2.71 14.80
CA ASP A 119 6.87 1.45 14.07
C ASP A 119 5.92 1.51 12.88
N ALA A 120 6.36 1.06 11.70
CA ALA A 120 5.60 1.20 10.47
C ALA A 120 5.74 -0.02 9.58
N ARG A 121 4.63 -0.37 8.91
CA ARG A 121 4.52 -1.55 8.05
C ARG A 121 3.71 -1.25 6.80
N SER A 122 3.92 -2.04 5.75
CA SER A 122 3.09 -2.01 4.55
C SER A 122 2.76 -3.41 4.06
N TRP A 123 1.55 -3.59 3.54
CA TRP A 123 1.06 -4.83 2.96
C TRP A 123 0.70 -4.63 1.48
N ARG A 124 0.80 -5.72 0.72
CA ARG A 124 0.41 -5.79 -0.69
C ARG A 124 -0.55 -6.96 -0.84
N CYS A 125 -1.82 -6.70 -0.61
CA CYS A 125 -2.86 -7.72 -0.62
C CYS A 125 -3.28 -8.01 -2.05
N ARG A 126 -2.97 -9.21 -2.54
CA ARG A 126 -3.43 -9.69 -3.84
C ARG A 126 -4.85 -10.20 -3.68
N LEU A 127 -5.75 -9.78 -4.58
CA LEU A 127 -7.09 -10.33 -4.59
C LEU A 127 -7.07 -11.80 -5.03
N PRO A 128 -7.86 -12.67 -4.40
CA PRO A 128 -7.95 -14.08 -4.75
C PRO A 128 -8.82 -14.29 -6.01
N LEU A 129 -8.38 -13.71 -7.14
CA LEU A 129 -9.07 -13.82 -8.42
C LEU A 129 -8.94 -15.24 -8.99
N ALA A 130 -10.05 -15.81 -9.44
CA ALA A 130 -10.04 -17.01 -10.25
C ALA A 130 -9.35 -16.75 -11.61
N ALA A 131 -8.69 -17.78 -12.15
CA ALA A 131 -8.03 -17.67 -13.44
C ALA A 131 -9.04 -17.35 -14.55
N GLY A 132 -8.69 -16.41 -15.43
CA GLY A 132 -9.51 -16.00 -16.57
C GLY A 132 -10.56 -14.93 -16.27
N THR A 133 -10.68 -14.46 -15.02
CA THR A 133 -11.55 -13.32 -14.68
C THR A 133 -11.26 -12.10 -15.55
N THR A 134 -12.30 -11.55 -16.17
CA THR A 134 -12.18 -10.36 -17.01
C THR A 134 -12.46 -9.07 -16.24
N MET A 135 -12.04 -7.95 -16.80
CA MET A 135 -12.33 -6.63 -16.24
C MET A 135 -13.84 -6.38 -16.15
N ASP A 136 -14.61 -6.71 -17.20
CA ASP A 136 -16.07 -6.51 -17.23
C ASP A 136 -16.78 -7.33 -16.14
N GLU A 137 -16.34 -8.57 -15.91
CA GLU A 137 -16.89 -9.41 -14.84
C GLU A 137 -16.59 -8.84 -13.46
N LEU A 138 -15.39 -8.27 -13.26
CA LEU A 138 -15.01 -7.63 -12.01
C LEU A 138 -15.87 -6.38 -11.75
N LEU A 139 -16.03 -5.51 -12.76
CA LEU A 139 -16.87 -4.32 -12.65
C LEU A 139 -18.31 -4.69 -12.28
N ALA A 140 -18.88 -5.69 -12.96
CA ALA A 140 -20.23 -6.15 -12.70
C ALA A 140 -20.40 -6.76 -11.29
N ALA A 141 -19.41 -7.54 -10.83
CA ALA A 141 -19.48 -8.19 -9.53
C ALA A 141 -19.39 -7.19 -8.37
N LEU A 142 -18.57 -6.15 -8.52
CA LEU A 142 -18.25 -5.21 -7.42
C LEU A 142 -19.11 -3.93 -7.42
N ALA A 143 -20.06 -3.78 -8.36
CA ALA A 143 -20.76 -2.53 -8.58
C ALA A 143 -21.51 -1.98 -7.34
N ASP A 144 -22.11 -2.86 -6.54
CA ASP A 144 -22.97 -2.46 -5.41
C ASP A 144 -22.24 -2.52 -4.06
N ASP A 145 -21.48 -3.60 -3.81
CA ASP A 145 -20.78 -3.84 -2.55
C ASP A 145 -19.36 -4.36 -2.83
N PRO A 146 -18.41 -3.46 -3.14
CA PRO A 146 -17.07 -3.86 -3.58
C PRO A 146 -16.33 -4.75 -2.58
N LEU A 147 -16.62 -4.61 -1.29
CA LEU A 147 -15.87 -5.29 -0.25
C LEU A 147 -16.39 -6.70 0.02
N TYR A 148 -17.72 -6.88 0.03
CA TYR A 148 -18.37 -8.14 0.40
C TYR A 148 -19.01 -8.89 -0.78
N ALA A 149 -19.04 -8.33 -1.99
CA ALA A 149 -19.50 -9.07 -3.15
C ALA A 149 -18.57 -10.27 -3.45
N PRO A 150 -19.13 -11.44 -3.82
CA PRO A 150 -18.32 -12.57 -4.28
C PRO A 150 -17.54 -12.22 -5.54
N LEU A 151 -16.24 -12.55 -5.56
CA LEU A 151 -15.40 -12.34 -6.73
C LEU A 151 -15.83 -13.26 -7.89
N PRO A 152 -15.68 -12.80 -9.15
CA PRO A 152 -16.09 -13.59 -10.30
C PRO A 152 -15.48 -14.99 -10.32
N ARG A 153 -16.30 -15.97 -10.69
CA ARG A 153 -15.94 -17.40 -10.77
C ARG A 153 -15.44 -18.02 -9.46
N GLY A 154 -15.65 -17.35 -8.33
CA GLY A 154 -15.35 -17.85 -7.00
C GLY A 154 -16.52 -17.62 -6.04
N ALA A 155 -16.29 -17.90 -4.76
CA ALA A 155 -17.22 -17.61 -3.67
C ALA A 155 -16.59 -16.74 -2.57
N VAL A 156 -15.31 -16.38 -2.71
CA VAL A 156 -14.58 -15.54 -1.76
C VAL A 156 -14.78 -14.07 -2.10
N THR A 157 -14.72 -13.24 -1.08
CA THR A 157 -14.87 -11.78 -1.18
C THR A 157 -13.51 -11.09 -1.10
N ILE A 158 -13.47 -9.77 -1.33
CA ILE A 158 -12.26 -8.99 -1.06
C ILE A 158 -11.98 -8.95 0.44
N TYR A 159 -13.02 -8.81 1.27
CA TYR A 159 -12.92 -8.85 2.72
C TYR A 159 -12.23 -10.11 3.24
N ASP A 160 -12.60 -11.29 2.75
CA ASP A 160 -11.99 -12.56 3.16
C ASP A 160 -10.47 -12.56 2.87
N GLY A 161 -10.08 -12.03 1.70
CA GLY A 161 -8.68 -11.90 1.32
C GLY A 161 -7.89 -10.88 2.14
N LEU A 162 -8.54 -9.87 2.71
CA LEU A 162 -7.91 -8.94 3.64
C LEU A 162 -7.56 -9.61 4.97
N GLY A 163 -8.45 -10.46 5.49
CA GLY A 163 -8.24 -11.22 6.73
C GLY A 163 -6.99 -12.12 6.68
N ASP A 164 -6.69 -12.70 5.52
CA ASP A 164 -5.49 -13.51 5.32
C ASP A 164 -4.21 -12.68 5.09
N CYS A 165 -4.36 -11.41 4.70
CA CYS A 165 -3.25 -10.56 4.28
C CYS A 165 -2.72 -9.63 5.38
N LEU A 166 -3.62 -8.94 6.07
CA LEU A 166 -3.31 -7.90 7.07
C LEU A 166 -2.86 -8.53 8.40
#